data_AF-T1GI70-F1
#
_entry.id   AF-T1GI70-F1
#
_cell.length_a   1.000
_cell.length_b   1.000
_cell.length_c   1.000
_cell.angle_alpha   90.00
_cell.angle_beta   90.00
_cell.angle_gamma   90.00
#
_symmetry.space_group_name_H-M   'P 1'
#
loop_
_entity.id
_entity.type
_entity.pdbx_description
1 polymer ?
#
loop_
_entity_poly.entity_id
_entity_poly.type
_entity_poly.pdbx_seq_one_letter_code
_entity_poly.pdbx_strand_id
1 'polypeptide(L)'
;MDSEIPSEKYLVPTSFEIGKYKVSLGILGTETSNLIPNIILASSLDNNSSAIISQVHLEYEKTNDKKKETTRLEIITNILQTYFKIMTIKPGSPGAKIVYQNAYFLGRHESKFSLLNILKQDYDNNGMLNSRKLALKFCGLNESVPSASTNVLPILIHSCPTDFSTVEYFDTLKTEDIGRLVIYAPVISSTMHVINDFTLAHGTAVIARQQSDGKGRGGNQVRHYYFVELL
;
A
#
# COMPACT_ATOMS: atom_id res chain seq x y z
N MET A 1 3.27 34.63 37.11
CA MET A 1 2.68 34.43 35.75
C MET A 1 2.40 32.95 35.68
N ASP A 2 1.26 32.60 36.27
CA ASP A 2 0.90 31.23 36.58
C ASP A 2 0.28 30.60 35.34
N SER A 3 0.98 29.63 34.77
CA SER A 3 0.46 28.75 33.73
C SER A 3 -0.32 27.62 34.41
N GLU A 4 -1.60 27.86 34.67
CA GLU A 4 -2.53 26.77 34.97
C GLU A 4 -2.64 25.88 33.74
N ILE A 5 -2.15 24.65 33.86
CA ILE A 5 -2.49 23.55 32.98
C ILE A 5 -3.97 23.24 33.25
N PRO A 6 -4.90 23.40 32.27
CA PRO A 6 -6.28 23.08 32.53
C PRO A 6 -6.43 21.59 32.80
N SER A 7 -6.86 21.30 34.02
CA SER A 7 -7.21 19.98 34.57
C SER A 7 -8.24 19.25 33.71
N GLU A 8 -8.01 17.95 33.48
CA GLU A 8 -8.96 16.86 33.16
C GLU A 8 -10.47 17.20 33.19
N LYS A 9 -10.95 17.95 32.21
CA LYS A 9 -12.37 18.08 31.79
C LYS A 9 -12.25 18.44 30.31
N TYR A 10 -12.60 17.64 29.31
CA TYR A 10 -13.89 17.02 29.03
C TYR A 10 -13.67 15.84 28.05
N LEU A 11 -13.69 14.61 28.54
CA LEU A 11 -13.86 13.41 27.70
C LEU A 11 -14.96 12.58 28.35
N VAL A 12 -16.21 12.95 28.10
CA VAL A 12 -17.28 11.95 28.16
C VAL A 12 -17.33 11.37 26.76
N PRO A 13 -16.98 10.09 26.54
CA PRO A 13 -17.23 9.44 25.27
C PRO A 13 -18.75 9.44 25.09
N THR A 14 -19.26 10.34 24.25
CA THR A 14 -20.66 10.30 23.86
C THR A 14 -20.81 9.12 22.92
N SER A 15 -21.41 8.04 23.41
CA SER A 15 -21.84 6.92 22.57
C SER A 15 -23.27 7.15 22.13
N PHE A 16 -23.55 6.89 20.88
CA PHE A 16 -24.91 6.96 20.33
C PHE A 16 -25.09 5.96 19.20
N GLU A 17 -26.35 5.70 18.88
CA GLU A 17 -26.73 4.76 17.83
C GLU A 17 -27.03 5.51 16.53
N ILE A 18 -26.38 5.11 15.44
CA ILE A 18 -26.69 5.56 14.09
C ILE A 18 -27.27 4.36 13.34
N GLY A 19 -28.60 4.27 13.28
CA GLY A 19 -29.28 3.09 12.75
C GLY A 19 -28.99 1.86 13.60
N LYS A 20 -28.26 0.88 13.05
CA LYS A 20 -27.86 -0.35 13.77
C LYS A 20 -26.45 -0.30 14.37
N TYR A 21 -25.73 0.81 14.19
CA TYR A 21 -24.32 0.91 14.56
C TYR A 21 -24.16 1.70 15.85
N LYS A 22 -23.41 1.14 16.80
CA LYS A 22 -23.02 1.83 18.02
C LYS A 22 -21.70 2.54 17.79
N VAL A 23 -21.70 3.87 17.91
CA VAL A 23 -20.53 4.71 17.63
C VAL A 23 -20.14 5.47 18.89
N SER A 24 -18.85 5.49 19.21
CA SER A 24 -18.26 6.37 20.21
C SER A 24 -17.48 7.50 19.54
N LEU A 25 -17.58 8.70 20.11
CA LEU A 25 -16.80 9.85 19.67
C LEU A 25 -15.72 10.23 20.67
N GLY A 26 -14.52 10.50 20.16
CA GLY A 26 -13.42 11.13 20.88
C GLY A 26 -13.04 12.45 20.21
N ILE A 27 -12.90 13.52 20.98
CA ILE A 27 -12.43 14.80 20.46
C ILE A 27 -10.90 14.77 20.46
N LEU A 28 -10.28 14.92 19.28
CA LEU A 28 -8.83 14.92 19.12
C LEU A 28 -8.23 16.33 19.00
N GLY A 29 -9.05 17.30 18.60
CA GLY A 29 -8.61 18.69 18.47
C GLY A 29 -9.79 19.64 18.45
N THR A 30 -9.61 20.80 19.07
CA THR A 30 -10.61 21.87 19.16
C THR A 30 -10.05 23.18 18.66
N GLU A 31 -10.90 24.07 18.15
CA GLU A 31 -10.52 25.46 17.90
C GLU A 31 -10.22 26.18 19.23
N THR A 32 -9.11 26.92 19.27
CA THR A 32 -8.61 27.59 20.48
C THR A 32 -9.55 28.67 21.02
N SER A 33 -10.37 29.24 20.14
CA SER A 33 -11.26 30.38 20.41
C SER A 33 -12.59 29.98 21.05
N ASN A 34 -13.19 28.86 20.61
CA ASN A 34 -14.57 28.50 20.94
C ASN A 34 -14.78 27.05 21.40
N LEU A 35 -13.70 26.28 21.60
CA LEU A 35 -13.76 24.84 21.97
C LEU A 35 -14.58 23.98 20.99
N ILE A 36 -14.78 24.46 19.76
CA ILE A 36 -15.48 23.73 18.71
C ILE A 36 -14.60 22.55 18.28
N PRO A 37 -15.11 21.29 18.29
CA PRO A 37 -14.34 20.14 17.84
C PRO A 37 -14.02 20.23 16.35
N ASN A 38 -12.74 20.29 16.02
CA ASN A 38 -12.24 20.39 14.66
C ASN A 38 -11.66 19.06 14.14
N ILE A 39 -11.29 18.16 15.04
CA ILE A 39 -10.87 16.78 14.72
C ILE A 39 -11.57 15.83 15.69
N ILE A 40 -12.31 14.88 15.15
CA ILE A 40 -13.10 13.90 15.89
C ILE A 40 -12.70 12.50 15.43
N LEU A 41 -12.44 11.61 16.38
CA LEU A 41 -12.35 10.17 16.19
C LEU A 41 -13.75 9.58 16.37
N ALA A 42 -14.26 8.91 15.33
CA ALA A 42 -15.45 8.10 15.42
C ALA A 42 -15.05 6.63 15.39
N SER A 43 -15.36 5.88 16.44
CA SER A 43 -15.07 4.45 16.53
C SER A 43 -16.36 3.67 16.65
N SER A 44 -16.48 2.63 15.84
CA SER A 44 -17.56 1.65 16.00
C SER A 44 -17.26 0.77 17.21
N LEU A 45 -18.27 0.55 18.04
CA LEU A 45 -18.21 -0.34 19.19
C LEU A 45 -18.46 -1.81 18.78
N ASP A 46 -19.01 -2.04 17.59
CA ASP A 46 -19.42 -3.36 17.11
C ASP A 46 -18.34 -4.07 16.30
N ASN A 47 -17.51 -3.29 15.61
CA ASN A 47 -16.35 -3.75 14.86
C ASN A 47 -15.24 -2.74 15.11
N ASN A 48 -13.98 -3.18 15.26
CA ASN A 48 -12.83 -2.31 15.55
C ASN A 48 -12.47 -1.33 14.40
N SER A 49 -13.47 -0.74 13.75
CA SER A 49 -13.35 0.26 12.71
C SER A 49 -13.37 1.65 13.34
N SER A 50 -12.53 2.51 12.80
CA SER A 50 -12.40 3.89 13.24
C SER A 50 -12.30 4.80 12.03
N ALA A 51 -12.84 6.00 12.14
CA ALA A 51 -12.77 7.06 11.15
C ALA A 51 -12.36 8.37 11.82
N ILE A 52 -11.67 9.23 11.08
CA ILE A 52 -11.38 10.60 11.50
C ILE A 52 -12.29 11.52 10.71
N ILE A 53 -12.96 12.41 11.42
CA ILE A 53 -13.73 13.52 10.87
C ILE A 53 -12.93 14.77 11.19
N SER A 54 -12.49 15.49 10.15
CA SER A 54 -11.71 16.70 10.29
C SER A 54 -12.40 17.86 9.57
N GLN A 55 -12.55 18.98 10.26
CA GLN A 55 -12.96 20.25 9.66
C GLN A 55 -11.75 21.05 9.14
N VAL A 56 -10.54 20.63 9.51
CA VAL A 56 -9.29 21.19 8.99
C VAL A 56 -8.81 20.34 7.83
N HIS A 57 -8.35 20.97 6.75
CA HIS A 57 -7.70 20.30 5.63
C HIS A 57 -6.31 19.79 6.04
N LEU A 58 -6.29 18.63 6.68
CA LEU A 58 -5.06 17.95 7.05
C LEU A 58 -4.36 17.40 5.79
N GLU A 59 -5.11 17.04 4.76
CA GLU A 59 -4.66 16.38 3.54
C GLU A 59 -3.91 17.31 2.56
N TYR A 60 -4.19 18.61 2.57
CA TYR A 60 -3.69 19.51 1.53
C TYR A 60 -3.61 20.97 1.96
N GLU A 61 -2.40 21.49 2.06
CA GLU A 61 -2.15 22.91 1.79
C GLU A 61 -0.68 23.06 1.35
N LYS A 62 -0.46 23.45 0.08
CA LYS A 62 0.86 23.93 -0.37
C LYS A 62 1.06 25.33 0.21
N THR A 63 1.45 25.41 1.47
CA THR A 63 1.79 26.69 2.10
C THR A 63 3.25 27.01 1.82
N ASN A 64 3.56 28.27 1.50
CA ASN A 64 4.96 28.74 1.53
C ASN A 64 5.54 28.74 2.96
N ASP A 65 4.70 28.56 3.97
CA ASP A 65 5.06 28.47 5.37
C ASP A 65 5.42 27.03 5.78
N LYS A 66 6.72 26.72 5.74
CA LYS A 66 7.27 25.41 6.13
C LYS A 66 6.89 24.98 7.56
N LYS A 67 6.64 25.93 8.48
CA LYS A 67 6.28 25.60 9.87
C LYS A 67 4.87 25.00 9.93
N LYS A 68 3.90 25.62 9.25
CA LYS A 68 2.53 25.10 9.17
C LYS A 68 2.49 23.72 8.52
N GLU A 69 3.26 23.53 7.45
CA GLU A 69 3.37 22.22 6.80
C GLU A 69 3.94 21.15 7.74
N THR A 70 4.99 21.49 8.50
CA THR A 70 5.60 20.58 9.49
C THR A 70 4.61 20.21 10.58
N THR A 71 3.94 21.19 11.20
CA THR A 71 2.94 20.95 12.25
C THR A 71 1.78 20.10 11.74
N ARG A 72 1.29 20.36 10.52
CA ARG A 72 0.23 19.56 9.88
C ARG A 72 0.65 18.08 9.72
N LEU A 73 1.87 17.84 9.22
CA LEU A 73 2.40 16.49 9.07
C LEU A 73 2.58 15.79 10.41
N GLU A 74 2.99 16.51 11.46
CA GLU A 74 3.10 15.96 12.82
C GLU A 74 1.75 15.55 13.38
N ILE A 75 0.70 16.36 13.19
CA ILE A 75 -0.67 16.03 13.59
C ILE A 75 -1.15 14.75 12.88
N ILE A 76 -0.99 14.67 11.55
CA ILE A 76 -1.38 13.48 10.79
C ILE A 76 -0.60 12.25 11.22
N THR A 77 0.72 12.39 11.37
CA THR A 77 1.61 11.32 11.81
C THR A 77 1.15 10.79 13.16
N ASN A 78 0.87 11.68 14.13
CA ASN A 78 0.39 11.30 15.44
C ASN A 78 -0.97 10.57 15.36
N ILE A 79 -1.93 11.09 14.59
CA ILE A 79 -3.25 10.46 14.43
C ILE A 79 -3.11 9.04 13.85
N LEU A 80 -2.33 8.88 12.79
CA LEU A 80 -2.11 7.60 12.12
C LEU A 80 -1.42 6.58 13.04
N GLN A 81 -0.40 7.01 13.78
CA GLN A 81 0.33 6.13 14.70
C GLN A 81 -0.51 5.74 15.91
N THR A 82 -1.14 6.71 16.57
CA THR A 82 -1.84 6.49 17.85
C THR A 82 -3.17 5.76 17.66
N TYR A 83 -3.98 6.18 16.68
CA TYR A 83 -5.35 5.66 16.55
C TYR A 83 -5.50 4.57 15.49
N PHE A 84 -4.67 4.58 14.45
CA PHE A 84 -4.73 3.58 13.38
C PHE A 84 -3.60 2.55 13.44
N LYS A 85 -2.64 2.71 14.36
CA LYS A 85 -1.47 1.83 14.49
C LYS A 85 -0.68 1.72 13.19
N ILE A 86 -0.70 2.79 12.38
CA ILE A 86 0.02 2.87 11.12
C ILE A 86 1.43 3.40 11.40
N MET A 87 2.45 2.64 11.03
CA MET A 87 3.82 3.14 11.07
C MET A 87 4.02 4.20 9.98
N THR A 88 4.53 5.35 10.38
CA THR A 88 4.84 6.45 9.47
C THR A 88 6.34 6.72 9.48
N ILE A 89 6.90 6.99 8.30
CA ILE A 89 8.32 7.29 8.15
C ILE A 89 8.47 8.75 7.75
N LYS A 90 9.32 9.50 8.44
CA LYS A 90 9.59 10.90 8.07
C LYS A 90 10.27 10.94 6.70
N PRO A 91 9.83 11.80 5.78
CA PRO A 91 10.52 12.00 4.50
C PRO A 91 11.99 12.34 4.75
N GLY A 92 12.91 11.58 4.15
CA GLY A 92 14.35 11.80 4.27
C GLY A 92 15.06 11.08 5.42
N SER A 93 14.37 10.33 6.28
CA SER A 93 15.05 9.48 7.27
C SER A 93 15.75 8.29 6.59
N PRO A 94 16.89 7.80 7.11
CA PRO A 94 17.49 6.54 6.67
C PRO A 94 16.48 5.41 6.89
N GLY A 95 15.90 4.86 5.83
CA GLY A 95 14.77 3.92 5.89
C GLY A 95 13.48 4.41 5.22
N ALA A 96 13.41 5.67 4.76
CA ALA A 96 12.26 6.23 4.03
C ALA A 96 12.11 5.74 2.58
N LYS A 97 12.96 4.81 2.13
CA LYS A 97 12.88 4.27 0.78
C LYS A 97 11.85 3.15 0.79
N ILE A 98 10.78 3.31 0.02
CA ILE A 98 9.75 2.28 -0.15
C ILE A 98 10.44 1.00 -0.66
N VAL A 99 10.41 -0.05 0.15
CA VAL A 99 10.95 -1.37 -0.18
C VAL A 99 9.83 -2.20 -0.80
N TYR A 100 10.18 -3.05 -1.75
CA TYR A 100 9.19 -3.96 -2.33
C TYR A 100 8.67 -4.92 -1.27
N GLN A 101 7.46 -5.42 -1.51
CA GLN A 101 6.95 -6.58 -0.80
C GLN A 101 7.03 -7.79 -1.72
N ASN A 102 7.05 -9.00 -1.13
CA ASN A 102 6.99 -10.22 -1.92
C ASN A 102 5.78 -10.19 -2.84
N ALA A 103 6.02 -10.49 -4.12
CA ALA A 103 4.99 -10.67 -5.12
C ALA A 103 4.48 -12.11 -5.11
N TYR A 104 3.39 -12.35 -5.84
CA TYR A 104 2.69 -13.62 -5.89
C TYR A 104 2.44 -14.01 -7.33
N PHE A 105 2.75 -15.26 -7.68
CA PHE A 105 2.51 -15.79 -9.01
C PHE A 105 1.20 -16.56 -9.06
N LEU A 106 0.20 -15.93 -9.64
CA LEU A 106 -1.19 -16.37 -9.64
C LEU A 106 -1.58 -16.88 -11.02
N GLY A 107 -2.46 -17.87 -11.05
CA GLY A 107 -2.92 -18.52 -12.28
C GLY A 107 -2.92 -20.04 -12.17
N ARG A 108 -3.34 -20.69 -13.25
CA ARG A 108 -3.41 -22.16 -13.32
C ARG A 108 -2.01 -22.77 -13.25
N HIS A 109 -1.91 -23.94 -12.64
CA HIS A 109 -0.65 -24.66 -12.45
C HIS A 109 0.11 -24.84 -13.78
N GLU A 110 -0.57 -25.30 -14.83
CA GLU A 110 0.02 -25.54 -16.15
C GLU A 110 0.64 -24.28 -16.76
N SER A 111 -0.09 -23.15 -16.74
CA SER A 111 0.39 -21.86 -17.25
C SER A 111 1.59 -21.34 -16.46
N LYS A 112 1.58 -21.50 -15.13
CA LYS A 112 2.71 -21.13 -14.27
C LYS A 112 3.96 -21.92 -14.63
N PHE A 113 3.85 -23.24 -14.75
CA PHE A 113 4.98 -24.10 -15.10
C PHE A 113 5.47 -23.87 -16.53
N SER A 114 4.58 -23.59 -17.48
CA SER A 114 4.95 -23.25 -18.85
C SER A 114 5.82 -22.00 -18.90
N LEU A 115 5.43 -20.92 -18.19
CA LEU A 115 6.25 -19.70 -18.15
C LEU A 115 7.59 -19.94 -17.45
N LEU A 116 7.60 -20.63 -16.30
CA LEU A 116 8.84 -20.92 -15.59
C LEU A 116 9.82 -21.74 -16.45
N ASN A 117 9.32 -22.64 -17.31
CA ASN A 117 10.16 -23.38 -18.24
C ASN A 117 10.77 -22.50 -19.34
N ILE A 118 10.02 -21.51 -19.86
CA ILE A 118 10.53 -20.54 -20.82
C ILE A 118 11.65 -19.71 -20.18
N LEU A 119 11.43 -19.24 -18.95
CA LEU A 119 12.37 -18.39 -18.21
C LEU A 119 13.64 -19.11 -17.76
N LYS A 120 13.67 -20.46 -17.77
CA LYS A 120 14.83 -21.23 -17.30
C LYS A 120 16.15 -20.89 -18.01
N GLN A 121 16.06 -20.48 -19.27
CA GLN A 121 17.24 -20.14 -20.07
C GLN A 121 17.86 -18.80 -19.67
N ASP A 122 17.08 -17.93 -19.01
CA ASP A 122 17.49 -16.57 -18.65
C ASP A 122 17.94 -16.45 -17.19
N TYR A 123 17.85 -17.53 -16.40
CA TYR A 123 18.30 -17.54 -15.01
C TYR A 123 19.82 -17.43 -14.91
N ASP A 124 20.28 -16.62 -13.96
CA ASP A 124 21.66 -16.65 -13.51
C ASP A 124 21.96 -17.85 -12.60
N ASN A 125 23.21 -17.96 -12.15
CA ASN A 125 23.67 -19.03 -11.26
C ASN A 125 22.97 -19.05 -9.88
N ASN A 126 22.26 -17.97 -9.50
CA ASN A 126 21.51 -17.85 -8.26
C ASN A 126 20.00 -18.10 -8.43
N GLY A 127 19.56 -18.47 -9.65
CA GLY A 127 18.17 -18.65 -10.02
C GLY A 127 17.41 -17.32 -10.10
N MET A 128 18.10 -16.22 -10.42
CA MET A 128 17.51 -14.89 -10.57
C MET A 128 17.45 -14.48 -12.04
N LEU A 129 16.35 -13.83 -12.42
CA LEU A 129 16.24 -13.15 -13.71
C LEU A 129 16.66 -11.70 -13.47
N ASN A 130 17.68 -11.24 -14.18
CA ASN A 130 18.25 -9.91 -13.93
C ASN A 130 17.98 -8.96 -15.10
N SER A 131 17.51 -7.76 -14.76
CA SER A 131 17.51 -6.59 -15.62
C SER A 131 18.41 -5.49 -15.07
N ARG A 132 18.52 -4.37 -15.80
CA ARG A 132 19.27 -3.19 -15.35
C ARG A 132 18.71 -2.57 -14.05
N LYS A 133 17.42 -2.74 -13.77
CA LYS A 133 16.72 -2.06 -12.67
C LYS A 133 16.09 -3.02 -11.66
N LEU A 134 15.86 -4.26 -12.05
CA LEU A 134 15.09 -5.22 -11.28
C LEU A 134 15.69 -6.61 -11.42
N ALA A 135 15.72 -7.36 -10.32
CA ALA A 135 16.02 -8.78 -10.31
C ALA A 135 14.81 -9.52 -9.75
N LEU A 136 14.32 -10.52 -10.48
CA LEU A 136 13.19 -11.35 -10.10
C LEU A 136 13.68 -12.70 -9.61
N LYS A 137 13.07 -13.23 -8.55
CA LYS A 137 13.26 -14.62 -8.13
C LYS A 137 11.93 -15.29 -7.88
N PHE A 138 11.58 -16.26 -8.71
CA PHE A 138 10.44 -17.13 -8.48
C PHE A 138 10.83 -18.16 -7.41
N CYS A 139 10.09 -18.19 -6.30
CA CYS A 139 10.41 -18.98 -5.12
C CYS A 139 9.39 -20.12 -4.93
N GLY A 140 9.88 -21.35 -4.95
CA GLY A 140 9.12 -22.56 -4.63
C GLY A 140 8.90 -22.77 -3.12
N LEU A 141 8.17 -23.83 -2.74
CA LEU A 141 7.81 -24.13 -1.35
C LEU A 141 9.01 -24.35 -0.41
N ASN A 142 10.11 -24.90 -0.93
CA ASN A 142 11.29 -25.28 -0.15
C ASN A 142 12.54 -24.45 -0.47
N GLU A 143 12.36 -23.32 -1.15
CA GLU A 143 13.46 -22.46 -1.57
C GLU A 143 13.63 -21.29 -0.59
N SER A 144 14.87 -20.83 -0.44
CA SER A 144 15.13 -19.61 0.33
C SER A 144 14.57 -18.40 -0.42
N VAL A 145 13.61 -17.72 0.23
CA VAL A 145 13.05 -16.47 -0.27
C VAL A 145 14.02 -15.34 0.11
N PRO A 146 14.65 -14.64 -0.87
CA PRO A 146 15.51 -13.51 -0.54
C PRO A 146 14.68 -12.37 0.03
N SER A 147 15.31 -11.52 0.84
CA SER A 147 14.65 -10.30 1.31
C SER A 147 14.31 -9.38 0.14
N ALA A 148 13.05 -8.97 0.06
CA ALA A 148 12.64 -7.95 -0.90
C ALA A 148 13.41 -6.64 -0.64
N SER A 149 13.85 -5.98 -1.70
CA SER A 149 14.62 -4.75 -1.65
C SER A 149 14.08 -3.74 -2.67
N THR A 150 14.78 -2.63 -2.94
CA THR A 150 14.36 -1.70 -4.02
C THR A 150 14.77 -2.15 -5.42
N ASN A 151 15.40 -3.31 -5.55
CA ASN A 151 15.84 -3.87 -6.84
C ASN A 151 15.73 -5.40 -6.91
N VAL A 152 15.31 -6.07 -5.84
CA VAL A 152 15.04 -7.51 -5.80
C VAL A 152 13.58 -7.74 -5.46
N LEU A 153 12.86 -8.43 -6.35
CA LEU A 153 11.47 -8.81 -6.17
C LEU A 153 11.35 -10.35 -6.07
N PRO A 154 11.18 -10.88 -4.85
CA PRO A 154 10.81 -12.28 -4.65
C PRO A 154 9.37 -12.49 -5.09
N ILE A 155 9.10 -13.55 -5.85
CA ILE A 155 7.78 -13.92 -6.37
C ILE A 155 7.43 -15.31 -5.83
N LEU A 156 6.44 -15.40 -4.97
CA LEU A 156 6.01 -16.65 -4.34
C LEU A 156 5.10 -17.45 -5.29
N ILE A 157 5.45 -18.70 -5.61
CA ILE A 157 4.74 -19.52 -6.59
C ILE A 157 3.49 -20.20 -6.00
N HIS A 158 3.56 -20.56 -4.73
CA HIS A 158 2.57 -21.41 -4.04
C HIS A 158 1.83 -20.69 -2.91
N SER A 159 1.98 -19.37 -2.81
CA SER A 159 1.33 -18.54 -1.80
C SER A 159 0.24 -17.68 -2.42
N CYS A 160 -0.75 -17.31 -1.62
CA CYS A 160 -1.77 -16.34 -2.01
C CYS A 160 -1.61 -15.05 -1.19
N PRO A 161 -1.83 -13.87 -1.80
CA PRO A 161 -1.85 -12.61 -1.08
C PRO A 161 -3.05 -12.51 -0.14
N THR A 162 -2.91 -11.84 1.00
CA THR A 162 -4.01 -11.57 1.93
C THR A 162 -4.81 -10.33 1.55
N ASP A 163 -4.27 -9.49 0.67
CA ASP A 163 -4.78 -8.18 0.29
C ASP A 163 -5.28 -8.13 -1.17
N PHE A 164 -5.41 -9.29 -1.81
CA PHE A 164 -5.95 -9.44 -3.16
C PHE A 164 -6.76 -10.74 -3.26
N SER A 165 -8.05 -10.62 -3.61
CA SER A 165 -8.96 -11.77 -3.72
C SER A 165 -8.72 -12.51 -5.03
N THR A 166 -7.96 -13.61 -4.96
CA THR A 166 -7.71 -14.47 -6.14
C THR A 166 -9.00 -15.10 -6.67
N VAL A 167 -9.92 -15.46 -5.77
CA VAL A 167 -11.23 -16.03 -6.10
C VAL A 167 -12.04 -15.03 -6.91
N GLU A 168 -12.27 -13.84 -6.37
CA GLU A 168 -13.06 -12.81 -7.06
C GLU A 168 -12.43 -12.41 -8.39
N TYR A 169 -11.10 -12.25 -8.43
CA TYR A 169 -10.39 -11.93 -9.67
C TYR A 169 -10.63 -12.98 -10.75
N PHE A 170 -10.36 -14.27 -10.47
CA PHE A 170 -10.46 -15.30 -11.51
C PHE A 170 -11.91 -15.69 -11.85
N ASP A 171 -12.85 -15.56 -10.92
CA ASP A 171 -14.28 -15.80 -11.16
C ASP A 171 -14.92 -14.71 -12.02
N THR A 172 -14.46 -13.46 -11.89
CA THR A 172 -14.98 -12.32 -12.68
C THR A 172 -14.24 -12.11 -13.99
N LEU A 173 -13.04 -12.66 -14.15
CA LEU A 173 -12.22 -12.54 -15.36
C LEU A 173 -12.85 -13.31 -16.53
N LYS A 174 -13.29 -12.57 -17.56
CA LYS A 174 -13.98 -13.11 -18.75
C LYS A 174 -13.07 -13.39 -19.95
N THR A 175 -11.83 -12.89 -19.93
CA THR A 175 -10.85 -13.07 -21.01
C THR A 175 -10.32 -14.49 -21.03
N GLU A 176 -10.02 -15.04 -22.22
CA GLU A 176 -9.51 -16.41 -22.33
C GLU A 176 -8.01 -16.48 -22.04
N ASP A 177 -7.23 -15.51 -22.52
CA ASP A 177 -5.76 -15.50 -22.37
C ASP A 177 -5.26 -14.40 -21.44
N ILE A 178 -5.74 -13.17 -21.64
CA ILE A 178 -5.29 -11.98 -20.92
C ILE A 178 -5.64 -12.08 -19.42
N GLY A 179 -4.66 -11.88 -18.55
CA GLY A 179 -4.86 -11.88 -17.09
C GLY A 179 -5.05 -13.27 -16.48
N ARG A 180 -4.98 -14.36 -17.26
CA ARG A 180 -5.04 -15.73 -16.69
C ARG A 180 -3.77 -16.13 -15.95
N LEU A 181 -2.67 -15.46 -16.26
CA LEU A 181 -1.40 -15.56 -15.56
C LEU A 181 -1.05 -14.18 -15.02
N VAL A 182 -0.80 -14.08 -13.71
CA VAL A 182 -0.64 -12.79 -13.04
C VAL A 182 0.57 -12.79 -12.11
N ILE A 183 1.36 -11.74 -12.16
CA ILE A 183 2.30 -11.38 -11.09
C ILE A 183 1.67 -10.24 -10.30
N TYR A 184 1.20 -10.54 -9.09
CA TYR A 184 0.65 -9.54 -8.18
C TYR A 184 1.73 -9.07 -7.21
N ALA A 185 2.01 -7.76 -7.16
CA ALA A 185 2.97 -7.15 -6.26
C ALA A 185 2.29 -6.10 -5.37
N PRO A 186 2.22 -6.30 -4.03
CA PRO A 186 1.63 -5.29 -3.14
C PRO A 186 2.35 -3.94 -3.22
N VAL A 187 3.68 -3.96 -3.33
CA VAL A 187 4.53 -2.77 -3.46
C VAL A 187 5.68 -3.06 -4.42
N ILE A 188 5.79 -2.27 -5.49
CA ILE A 188 6.89 -2.31 -6.45
C ILE A 188 7.23 -0.89 -6.90
N SER A 189 8.37 -0.67 -7.57
CA SER A 189 8.68 0.63 -8.17
C SER A 189 7.81 0.88 -9.40
N SER A 190 7.83 -0.04 -10.36
CA SER A 190 7.00 0.01 -11.55
C SER A 190 6.73 -1.39 -12.10
N THR A 191 5.48 -1.67 -12.45
CA THR A 191 5.07 -2.88 -13.18
C THR A 191 5.73 -2.95 -14.56
N MET A 192 6.02 -1.81 -15.16
CA MET A 192 6.70 -1.72 -16.46
C MET A 192 8.11 -2.33 -16.42
N HIS A 193 8.78 -2.33 -15.27
CA HIS A 193 10.08 -2.99 -15.10
C HIS A 193 9.98 -4.52 -15.10
N VAL A 194 8.79 -5.07 -14.86
CA VAL A 194 8.53 -6.50 -14.98
C VAL A 194 8.14 -6.83 -16.43
N ILE A 195 7.30 -6.00 -17.04
CA ILE A 195 6.76 -6.22 -18.39
C ILE A 195 7.81 -6.02 -19.50
N ASN A 196 8.59 -4.93 -19.45
CA ASN A 196 9.51 -4.58 -20.56
C ASN A 196 10.85 -5.28 -20.50
N ASP A 197 11.29 -5.65 -19.30
CA ASP A 197 12.66 -6.10 -19.08
C ASP A 197 12.78 -7.64 -19.08
N PHE A 198 11.65 -8.37 -19.07
CA PHE A 198 11.62 -9.83 -19.00
C PHE A 198 10.68 -10.43 -20.04
N THR A 199 11.06 -11.59 -20.58
CA THR A 199 10.27 -12.33 -21.58
C THR A 199 9.14 -13.11 -20.90
N LEU A 200 7.98 -12.48 -20.75
CA LEU A 200 6.79 -13.11 -20.17
C LEU A 200 5.93 -13.79 -21.24
N ALA A 201 5.06 -14.70 -20.82
CA ALA A 201 4.09 -15.32 -21.72
C ALA A 201 3.05 -14.28 -22.17
N HIS A 202 2.53 -14.43 -23.39
CA HIS A 202 1.43 -13.59 -23.88
C HIS A 202 0.23 -13.62 -22.92
N GLY A 203 -0.43 -12.48 -22.73
CA GLY A 203 -1.55 -12.36 -21.80
C GLY A 203 -1.14 -12.32 -20.32
N THR A 204 0.15 -12.38 -19.98
CA THR A 204 0.60 -12.19 -18.60
C THR A 204 0.29 -10.78 -18.14
N ALA A 205 -0.41 -10.67 -17.01
CA ALA A 205 -0.68 -9.40 -16.36
C ALA A 205 0.28 -9.17 -15.20
N VAL A 206 0.70 -7.92 -15.00
CA VAL A 206 1.41 -7.51 -13.79
C VAL A 206 0.54 -6.48 -13.08
N ILE A 207 0.17 -6.79 -11.85
CA ILE A 207 -0.75 -5.98 -11.04
C ILE A 207 0.00 -5.47 -9.83
N ALA A 208 0.02 -4.16 -9.65
CA ALA A 208 0.54 -3.54 -8.44
C ALA A 208 -0.56 -2.84 -7.65
N ARG A 209 -0.58 -3.07 -6.34
CA ARG A 209 -1.41 -2.28 -5.41
C ARG A 209 -0.79 -0.90 -5.18
N GLN A 210 0.54 -0.81 -5.15
CA GLN A 210 1.28 0.44 -5.00
C GLN A 210 2.53 0.46 -5.87
N GLN A 211 2.71 1.55 -6.64
CA GLN A 211 3.92 1.86 -7.39
C GLN A 211 4.60 3.11 -6.84
N SER A 212 5.90 3.02 -6.56
CA SER A 212 6.69 4.17 -6.06
C SER A 212 7.31 5.04 -7.16
N ASP A 213 7.53 4.48 -8.36
CA ASP A 213 8.10 5.16 -9.54
C ASP A 213 7.33 4.80 -10.82
N GLY A 214 6.00 4.72 -10.71
CA GLY A 214 5.12 4.51 -11.86
C GLY A 214 5.22 5.67 -12.86
N LYS A 215 5.36 5.36 -14.14
CA LYS A 215 5.47 6.35 -15.22
C LYS A 215 4.47 6.07 -16.32
N GLY A 216 3.67 7.07 -16.64
CA GLY A 216 2.75 7.06 -17.77
C GLY A 216 3.40 7.56 -19.05
N ARG A 217 2.58 7.76 -20.08
CA ARG A 217 3.01 8.31 -21.38
C ARG A 217 3.67 9.68 -21.19
N GLY A 218 4.72 9.95 -21.99
CA GLY A 218 5.48 11.20 -21.92
C GLY A 218 6.37 11.34 -20.69
N GLY A 219 6.56 10.27 -19.91
CA GLY A 219 7.39 10.30 -18.69
C GLY A 219 6.69 10.89 -17.46
N ASN A 220 5.37 11.12 -17.54
CA ASN A 220 4.59 11.67 -16.45
C ASN A 220 4.57 10.71 -15.25
N GLN A 221 4.84 11.24 -14.05
CA GLN A 221 4.77 10.44 -12.83
C GLN A 221 3.32 10.08 -12.52
N VAL A 222 3.03 8.79 -12.37
CA VAL A 222 1.72 8.29 -11.94
C VAL A 222 1.83 7.91 -10.47
N ARG A 223 1.09 8.61 -9.60
CA ARG A 223 1.03 8.31 -8.16
C ARG A 223 -0.33 7.71 -7.81
N HIS A 224 -0.31 6.59 -7.09
CA HIS A 224 -1.44 6.01 -6.34
C HIS A 224 -2.72 5.66 -7.11
N TYR A 225 -2.65 4.64 -7.99
CA TYR A 225 -3.83 3.89 -8.44
C TYR A 225 -3.48 2.41 -8.64
N TYR A 226 -4.45 1.51 -8.43
CA TYR A 226 -4.36 0.11 -8.86
C TYR A 226 -4.08 0.09 -10.36
N PHE A 227 -2.92 -0.43 -10.74
CA PHE A 227 -2.50 -0.46 -12.14
C PHE A 227 -2.43 -1.91 -12.61
N VAL A 228 -3.12 -2.18 -13.72
CA VAL A 228 -3.04 -3.45 -14.44
C VAL A 228 -2.38 -3.15 -15.77
N GLU A 229 -1.17 -3.67 -15.97
CA GLU A 229 -0.50 -3.66 -17.28
C GLU A 229 -0.61 -5.05 -17.90
N LEU A 230 -0.97 -5.06 -19.18
CA LEU A 230 -1.24 -6.26 -19.97
C LEU A 230 -0.28 -6.30 -21.17
N LEU A 231 0.27 -7.48 -21.45
CA LEU A 231 1.01 -7.82 -22.67
C LEU A 231 0.14 -8.58 -23.67
#